data_AF-A0A818P7D2-F1
#
_entry.id   AF-A0A818P7D2-F1
#
_cell.length_a   1.000
_cell.length_b   1.000
_cell.length_c   1.000
_cell.angle_alpha   90.00
_cell.angle_beta   90.00
_cell.angle_gamma   90.00
#
_symmetry.space_group_name_H-M   'P 1'
#
loop_
_entity.id
_entity.type
_entity.pdbx_description
1 polymer ?
#
loop_
_entity_poly.entity_id
_entity_poly.type
_entity_poly.pdbx_seq_one_letter_code
_entity_poly.pdbx_strand_id
1 'polypeptide(L)'
;MHVRGNKDPNQTMRRPMTAAQQIGWWTKDEPLKTKEPWTQEKRHVHAQSEMTKFVDDMSHQACIWALGISQNAVNETEYIKITHDYTLAAAKSIANVNPTMRFIFISGMGADSTEQSRFLFGRIKGKTENDLVKESGLKEIYTVRPAGIIFTEQPSNKPWYERAFTPALRVFKVIKPAWVITAIGLSRTILYLAKNGHHATLFENQDLRNIISENHLLE
;
A
#
# COMPACT_ATOMS: atom_id res chain seq x y z
N MET A 1 -36.39 1.55 34.44
CA MET A 1 -36.99 1.14 33.15
C MET A 1 -37.48 2.41 32.46
N HIS A 2 -36.86 2.84 31.37
CA HIS A 2 -37.38 3.96 30.58
C HIS A 2 -38.57 3.45 29.75
N VAL A 3 -39.79 3.87 30.12
CA VAL A 3 -41.00 3.59 29.33
C VAL A 3 -41.03 4.62 28.19
N ARG A 4 -40.97 4.17 26.94
CA ARG A 4 -41.13 5.06 25.77
C ARG A 4 -42.58 5.53 25.67
N GLY A 5 -42.78 6.79 25.29
CA GLY A 5 -44.11 7.34 25.04
C GLY A 5 -44.77 6.71 23.81
N ASN A 6 -46.10 6.81 23.74
CA ASN A 6 -46.92 6.18 22.69
C ASN A 6 -46.84 6.85 21.31
N LYS A 7 -45.89 7.77 21.09
CA LYS A 7 -45.71 8.48 19.83
C LYS A 7 -44.36 8.10 19.24
N ASP A 8 -44.34 7.82 17.94
CA ASP A 8 -43.09 7.57 17.23
C ASP A 8 -42.20 8.82 17.25
N PRO A 9 -40.86 8.67 17.22
CA PRO A 9 -39.93 9.80 17.29
C PRO A 9 -40.20 10.87 16.23
N ASN A 10 -40.60 10.48 15.03
CA ASN A 10 -40.97 11.37 13.93
C ASN A 10 -42.27 12.17 14.18
N GLN A 11 -43.12 11.74 15.11
CA GLN A 11 -44.38 12.40 15.49
C GLN A 11 -44.21 13.37 16.67
N THR A 12 -43.04 13.38 17.32
CA THR A 12 -42.78 14.30 18.45
C THR A 12 -42.37 15.69 17.99
N MET A 13 -41.90 15.83 16.75
CA MET A 13 -41.44 17.10 16.20
C MET A 13 -42.62 17.95 15.71
N ARG A 14 -42.64 19.23 16.09
CA ARG A 14 -43.66 20.20 15.65
C ARG A 14 -43.54 20.63 14.18
N ARG A 15 -42.42 20.37 13.51
CA ARG A 15 -42.18 20.74 12.11
C ARG A 15 -42.11 19.51 11.22
N PRO A 16 -42.59 19.58 9.97
CA PRO A 16 -42.44 18.47 9.03
C PRO A 16 -40.97 18.18 8.78
N MET A 17 -40.59 16.90 8.84
CA MET A 17 -39.19 16.46 8.69
C MET A 17 -38.68 16.69 7.27
N THR A 18 -37.42 17.09 7.14
CA THR A 18 -36.73 17.13 5.83
C THR A 18 -36.23 15.74 5.45
N ALA A 19 -35.92 15.52 4.16
CA ALA A 19 -35.49 14.22 3.65
C ALA A 19 -34.27 13.62 4.39
N ALA A 20 -33.36 14.46 4.90
CA ALA A 20 -32.21 14.01 5.70
C ALA A 20 -32.60 13.52 7.11
N GLN A 21 -33.71 13.99 7.66
CA GLN A 21 -34.21 13.60 8.99
C GLN A 21 -35.13 12.36 8.95
N GLN A 22 -35.54 11.94 7.75
CA GLN A 22 -36.27 10.69 7.54
C GLN A 22 -35.35 9.45 7.56
N ILE A 23 -34.04 9.64 7.42
CA ILE A 23 -33.07 8.55 7.30
C ILE A 23 -32.68 8.03 8.70
N GLY A 24 -32.80 6.71 8.92
CA GLY A 24 -32.15 6.02 10.05
C GLY A 24 -32.99 5.73 11.30
N TRP A 25 -34.31 5.65 11.21
CA TRP A 25 -35.15 5.23 12.34
C TRP A 25 -35.40 3.71 12.29
N TRP A 26 -34.92 3.00 13.32
CA TRP A 26 -35.17 1.57 13.51
C TRP A 26 -35.60 1.32 14.96
N THR A 27 -36.68 0.56 15.15
CA THR A 27 -37.14 0.12 16.48
C THR A 27 -36.66 -1.31 16.75
N LYS A 28 -36.42 -1.66 18.01
CA LYS A 28 -35.88 -2.98 18.39
C LYS A 28 -36.82 -4.13 17.99
N ASP A 29 -38.10 -3.83 17.87
CA ASP A 29 -39.17 -4.79 17.57
C ASP A 29 -39.42 -4.93 16.06
N GLU A 30 -38.78 -4.10 15.22
CA GLU A 30 -38.85 -4.20 13.77
C GLU A 30 -37.71 -5.08 13.22
N PRO A 31 -37.99 -6.01 12.29
CA PRO A 31 -36.92 -6.76 11.62
C PRO A 31 -36.03 -5.80 10.82
N LEU A 32 -34.71 -5.96 10.93
CA LEU A 32 -33.73 -5.18 10.17
C LEU A 32 -33.96 -5.38 8.66
N LYS A 33 -34.48 -4.36 7.98
CA LYS A 33 -34.72 -4.37 6.55
C LYS A 33 -33.39 -4.17 5.81
N THR A 34 -32.96 -5.17 5.04
CA THR A 34 -31.65 -5.23 4.39
C THR A 34 -31.49 -4.38 3.12
N LYS A 35 -32.55 -3.67 2.67
CA LYS A 35 -32.56 -2.91 1.42
C LYS A 35 -33.33 -1.59 1.54
N GLU A 36 -32.95 -0.77 2.51
CA GLU A 36 -33.53 0.56 2.63
C GLU A 36 -32.91 1.53 1.62
N PRO A 37 -33.66 2.48 1.03
CA PRO A 37 -33.14 3.41 0.03
C PRO A 37 -31.94 4.24 0.50
N TRP A 38 -31.83 4.47 1.82
CA TRP A 38 -30.73 5.20 2.44
C TRP A 38 -29.49 4.35 2.74
N THR A 39 -29.57 3.02 2.65
CA THR A 39 -28.39 2.14 2.71
C THR A 39 -27.69 2.04 1.35
N GLN A 40 -28.31 2.57 0.29
CA GLN A 40 -27.72 2.68 -1.04
C GLN A 40 -27.26 4.12 -1.28
N GLU A 41 -25.98 4.38 -1.12
CA GLU A 41 -25.39 5.62 -1.59
C GLU A 41 -25.39 5.62 -3.12
N LYS A 42 -26.15 6.54 -3.74
CA LYS A 42 -26.10 6.75 -5.19
C LYS A 42 -24.71 7.28 -5.54
N ARG A 43 -23.82 6.39 -5.98
CA ARG A 43 -22.51 6.76 -6.51
C ARG A 43 -22.71 7.48 -7.84
N HIS A 44 -22.60 8.80 -7.81
CA HIS A 44 -22.53 9.60 -9.02
C HIS A 44 -21.13 9.49 -9.61
N VAL A 45 -20.90 8.51 -10.48
CA VAL A 45 -19.67 8.44 -11.28
C VAL A 45 -19.72 9.55 -12.32
N HIS A 46 -19.15 10.72 -12.01
CA HIS A 46 -18.95 11.77 -13.00
C HIS A 46 -17.75 11.40 -13.87
N ALA A 47 -18.01 10.68 -14.97
CA ALA A 47 -17.00 10.30 -15.95
C ALA A 47 -16.36 11.50 -16.69
N GLN A 48 -16.89 12.72 -16.52
CA GLN A 48 -16.38 13.96 -17.12
C GLN A 48 -16.13 15.04 -16.07
N SER A 49 -15.78 14.65 -14.83
CA SER A 49 -15.34 15.64 -13.83
C SER A 49 -14.05 16.33 -14.28
N GLU A 50 -13.76 17.53 -13.76
CA GLU A 50 -12.44 18.16 -13.95
C GLU A 50 -11.31 17.21 -13.55
N MET A 51 -11.51 16.40 -12.50
CA MET A 51 -10.61 15.32 -12.09
C MET A 51 -10.34 14.29 -13.20
N THR A 52 -11.32 14.01 -14.07
CA THR A 52 -11.18 13.07 -15.19
C THR A 52 -10.46 13.67 -16.38
N LYS A 53 -10.59 14.99 -16.62
CA LYS A 53 -9.79 15.70 -17.65
C LYS A 53 -8.29 15.61 -17.36
N PHE A 54 -7.91 15.64 -16.08
CA PHE A 54 -6.53 15.44 -15.68
C PHE A 54 -6.05 13.99 -15.84
N VAL A 55 -6.93 12.99 -15.99
CA VAL A 55 -6.52 11.58 -16.13
C VAL A 55 -5.90 11.31 -17.50
N ASP A 56 -6.42 11.94 -18.57
CA ASP A 56 -5.85 11.79 -19.91
C ASP A 56 -4.49 12.52 -20.04
N ASP A 57 -4.33 13.68 -19.37
CA ASP A 57 -3.07 14.43 -19.29
C ASP A 57 -2.07 13.83 -18.27
N MET A 58 -2.56 13.11 -17.25
CA MET A 58 -1.73 12.28 -16.37
C MET A 58 -1.45 10.95 -17.05
N SER A 59 -0.66 10.96 -18.12
CA SER A 59 0.04 9.74 -18.53
C SER A 59 0.91 9.30 -17.34
N HIS A 60 0.42 8.35 -16.53
CA HIS A 60 1.14 7.90 -15.35
C HIS A 60 2.49 7.34 -15.80
N GLN A 61 3.56 7.98 -15.35
CA GLN A 61 4.93 7.62 -15.76
C GLN A 61 5.50 6.51 -14.87
N ALA A 62 4.96 6.33 -13.67
CA ALA A 62 5.42 5.31 -12.73
C ALA A 62 4.33 4.79 -11.78
N CYS A 63 4.45 3.54 -11.35
CA CYS A 63 3.73 2.93 -10.23
C CYS A 63 4.73 2.54 -9.14
N ILE A 64 4.43 2.88 -7.89
CA ILE A 64 5.19 2.42 -6.73
C ILE A 64 4.34 1.37 -6.01
N TRP A 65 4.78 0.12 -6.06
CA TRP A 65 4.11 -0.98 -5.40
C TRP A 65 4.70 -1.25 -4.02
N ALA A 66 4.06 -0.68 -3.00
CA ALA A 66 4.42 -0.81 -1.60
C ALA A 66 3.49 -1.76 -0.82
N LEU A 67 2.67 -2.55 -1.51
CA LEU A 67 1.74 -3.48 -0.86
C LEU A 67 2.52 -4.65 -0.26
N GLY A 68 2.29 -4.92 1.02
CA GLY A 68 2.85 -6.06 1.71
C GLY A 68 2.14 -6.33 3.03
N ILE A 69 2.19 -7.58 3.46
CA ILE A 69 1.64 -8.03 4.74
C ILE A 69 2.71 -8.81 5.51
N SER A 70 2.62 -8.84 6.84
CA SER A 70 3.51 -9.67 7.65
C SER A 70 3.15 -11.15 7.45
N GLN A 71 4.16 -11.99 7.21
CA GLN A 71 3.98 -13.45 7.08
C GLN A 71 3.36 -14.10 8.34
N ASN A 72 3.47 -13.44 9.50
CA ASN A 72 2.91 -13.93 10.76
C ASN A 72 1.45 -13.50 10.97
N ALA A 73 0.94 -12.57 10.16
CA ALA A 73 -0.41 -12.03 10.31
C ALA A 73 -1.46 -12.82 9.53
N VAL A 74 -1.03 -13.65 8.57
CA VAL A 74 -1.90 -14.40 7.66
C VAL A 74 -1.33 -15.80 7.40
N ASN A 75 -2.15 -16.68 6.82
CA ASN A 75 -1.68 -17.99 6.37
C ASN A 75 -0.83 -17.88 5.08
N GLU A 76 -0.16 -18.96 4.71
CA GLU A 76 0.74 -18.99 3.53
C GLU A 76 0.02 -18.68 2.22
N THR A 77 -1.18 -19.22 2.00
CA THR A 77 -1.97 -18.99 0.78
C THR A 77 -2.35 -17.52 0.62
N GLU A 78 -2.81 -16.87 1.70
CA GLU A 78 -3.16 -15.46 1.73
C GLU A 78 -1.91 -14.58 1.55
N TYR A 79 -0.79 -14.98 2.15
CA TYR A 79 0.49 -14.29 1.97
C TYR A 79 0.95 -14.32 0.51
N ILE A 80 0.86 -15.47 -0.16
CA ILE A 80 1.18 -15.63 -1.58
C ILE A 80 0.22 -14.76 -2.41
N LYS A 81 -1.08 -14.85 -2.17
CA LYS A 81 -2.08 -14.06 -2.91
C LYS A 81 -1.80 -12.56 -2.84
N ILE A 82 -1.52 -12.05 -1.64
CA ILE A 82 -1.28 -10.62 -1.43
C ILE A 82 0.07 -10.18 -2.01
N THR A 83 1.13 -10.96 -1.78
CA THR A 83 2.50 -10.57 -2.12
C THR A 83 2.84 -10.80 -3.60
N HIS A 84 2.32 -11.88 -4.17
CA HIS A 84 2.64 -12.34 -5.51
C HIS A 84 1.49 -12.07 -6.49
N ASP A 85 0.31 -12.63 -6.24
CA ASP A 85 -0.77 -12.63 -7.25
C ASP A 85 -1.31 -11.22 -7.50
N TYR A 86 -1.53 -10.43 -6.45
CA TYR A 86 -1.97 -9.03 -6.60
C TYR A 86 -0.93 -8.19 -7.31
N THR A 87 0.36 -8.40 -7.01
CA THR A 87 1.46 -7.70 -7.66
C THR A 87 1.49 -7.99 -9.16
N LEU A 88 1.42 -9.26 -9.57
CA LEU A 88 1.39 -9.65 -10.98
C LEU A 88 0.13 -9.17 -11.69
N ALA A 89 -1.03 -9.29 -11.04
CA ALA A 89 -2.30 -8.82 -11.62
C ALA A 89 -2.27 -7.30 -11.87
N ALA A 90 -1.74 -6.53 -10.92
CA ALA A 90 -1.56 -5.09 -11.08
C ALA A 90 -0.58 -4.76 -12.22
N ALA A 91 0.58 -5.42 -12.24
CA ALA A 91 1.59 -5.18 -13.26
C ALA A 91 1.08 -5.51 -14.69
N LYS A 92 0.39 -6.64 -14.86
CA LYS A 92 -0.24 -7.02 -16.15
C LYS A 92 -1.32 -6.02 -16.57
N SER A 93 -2.15 -5.57 -15.62
CA SER A 93 -3.19 -4.58 -15.89
C SER A 93 -2.60 -3.25 -16.34
N ILE A 94 -1.50 -2.82 -15.71
CA ILE A 94 -0.76 -1.61 -16.10
C ILE A 94 -0.13 -1.79 -17.47
N ALA A 95 0.51 -2.92 -17.76
CA ALA A 95 1.17 -3.16 -19.04
C ALA A 95 0.21 -3.10 -20.23
N ASN A 96 -1.04 -3.54 -20.04
CA ASN A 96 -2.08 -3.47 -21.06
C ASN A 96 -2.48 -2.02 -21.43
N VAL A 97 -2.31 -1.08 -20.51
CA VAL A 97 -2.67 0.34 -20.70
C VAL A 97 -1.44 1.18 -21.08
N ASN A 98 -0.32 0.99 -20.37
CA ASN A 98 0.93 1.71 -20.57
C ASN A 98 2.13 0.78 -20.31
N PRO A 99 2.65 0.08 -21.35
CA PRO A 99 3.78 -0.84 -21.20
C PRO A 99 5.11 -0.13 -20.91
N THR A 100 5.19 1.18 -21.16
CA THR A 100 6.35 2.02 -20.85
C THR A 100 6.32 2.61 -19.44
N MET A 101 5.30 2.30 -18.63
CA MET A 101 5.20 2.79 -17.26
C MET A 101 6.25 2.14 -16.37
N ARG A 102 6.95 2.95 -15.58
CA ARG A 102 7.98 2.46 -14.64
C ARG A 102 7.33 1.81 -13.43
N PHE A 103 7.54 0.53 -13.24
CA PHE A 103 6.98 -0.19 -12.10
C PHE A 103 8.04 -0.46 -11.05
N ILE A 104 7.90 0.18 -9.89
CA ILE A 104 8.84 0.05 -8.78
C ILE A 104 8.25 -0.92 -7.77
N PHE A 105 8.82 -2.11 -7.67
CA PHE A 105 8.42 -3.14 -6.73
C PHE A 105 9.26 -3.07 -5.45
N ILE A 106 8.61 -2.83 -4.31
CA ILE A 106 9.30 -2.83 -3.01
C ILE A 106 9.29 -4.24 -2.43
N SER A 107 10.44 -4.90 -2.53
CA SER A 107 10.67 -6.25 -2.03
C SER A 107 11.21 -6.24 -0.60
N GLY A 108 12.38 -6.82 -0.35
CA GLY A 108 13.07 -6.81 0.93
C GLY A 108 14.40 -7.54 0.87
N MET A 109 15.34 -7.13 1.71
CA MET A 109 16.60 -7.85 1.90
C MET A 109 16.30 -9.30 2.34
N GLY A 110 16.97 -10.27 1.70
CA GLY A 110 16.72 -11.69 1.91
C GLY A 110 15.68 -12.31 0.97
N ALA A 111 15.15 -11.54 0.02
CA ALA A 111 14.50 -12.10 -1.16
C ALA A 111 15.52 -12.93 -1.96
N ASP A 112 15.14 -14.15 -2.32
CA ASP A 112 16.01 -15.12 -2.96
C ASP A 112 15.49 -15.46 -4.35
N SER A 113 16.18 -14.95 -5.37
CA SER A 113 15.84 -15.17 -6.78
C SER A 113 15.98 -16.63 -7.22
N THR A 114 16.64 -17.49 -6.43
CA THR A 114 16.67 -18.94 -6.70
C THR A 114 15.40 -19.66 -6.20
N GLU A 115 14.57 -18.99 -5.42
CA GLU A 115 13.33 -19.50 -4.84
C GLU A 115 13.54 -20.68 -3.85
N GLN A 116 14.79 -20.92 -3.43
CA GLN A 116 15.17 -22.02 -2.52
C GLN A 116 15.34 -21.60 -1.05
N SER A 117 15.11 -20.32 -0.73
CA SER A 117 15.21 -19.80 0.63
C SER A 117 14.43 -20.64 1.64
N ARG A 118 15.02 -20.87 2.81
CA ARG A 118 14.33 -21.56 3.93
C ARG A 118 13.16 -20.74 4.49
N PHE A 119 13.17 -19.43 4.27
CA PHE A 119 12.12 -18.53 4.72
C PHE A 119 11.07 -18.31 3.62
N LEU A 120 9.79 -18.45 3.99
CA LEU A 120 8.66 -18.24 3.09
C LEU A 120 8.72 -16.86 2.42
N PHE A 121 8.93 -15.79 3.19
CA PHE A 121 9.01 -14.44 2.60
C PHE A 121 10.07 -14.32 1.52
N GLY A 122 11.25 -14.92 1.74
CA GLY A 122 12.39 -14.82 0.82
C GLY A 122 12.10 -15.52 -0.50
N ARG A 123 11.48 -16.71 -0.45
CA ARG A 123 11.06 -17.46 -1.64
C ARG A 123 9.99 -16.73 -2.42
N ILE A 124 8.91 -16.30 -1.76
CA ILE A 124 7.76 -15.70 -2.45
C ILE A 124 8.12 -14.33 -3.02
N LYS A 125 8.89 -13.50 -2.30
CA LYS A 125 9.36 -12.23 -2.83
C LYS A 125 10.32 -12.44 -4.00
N GLY A 126 11.28 -13.37 -3.90
CA GLY A 126 12.18 -13.69 -5.01
C GLY A 126 11.45 -14.22 -6.24
N LYS A 127 10.47 -15.11 -6.04
CA LYS A 127 9.57 -15.57 -7.10
C LYS A 127 8.81 -14.41 -7.74
N THR A 128 8.24 -13.51 -6.93
CA THR A 128 7.50 -12.34 -7.42
C THR A 128 8.37 -11.44 -8.28
N GLU A 129 9.64 -11.24 -7.90
CA GLU A 129 10.60 -10.47 -8.70
C GLU A 129 10.88 -11.16 -10.05
N ASN A 130 11.09 -12.47 -10.05
CA ASN A 130 11.32 -13.25 -11.27
C ASN A 130 10.10 -13.19 -12.21
N ASP A 131 8.91 -13.41 -11.67
CA ASP A 131 7.67 -13.47 -12.45
C ASP A 131 7.24 -12.08 -12.92
N LEU A 132 7.54 -11.02 -12.17
CA LEU A 132 7.35 -9.64 -12.64
C LEU A 132 8.16 -9.38 -13.92
N VAL A 133 9.44 -9.76 -13.92
CA VAL A 133 10.31 -9.56 -15.10
C VAL A 133 9.87 -10.43 -16.28
N LYS A 134 9.41 -11.65 -16.02
CA LYS A 134 9.03 -12.61 -17.08
C LYS A 134 7.63 -12.37 -17.64
N GLU A 135 6.65 -12.02 -16.81
CA GLU A 135 5.23 -12.11 -17.16
C GLU A 135 4.49 -10.77 -17.17
N SER A 136 5.04 -9.69 -16.61
CA SER A 136 4.28 -8.43 -16.49
C SER A 136 4.00 -7.77 -17.84
N GLY A 137 4.90 -7.91 -18.82
CA GLY A 137 4.85 -7.18 -20.09
C GLY A 137 5.30 -5.71 -19.99
N LEU A 138 5.80 -5.28 -18.83
CA LEU A 138 6.34 -3.94 -18.61
C LEU A 138 7.78 -3.85 -19.11
N LYS A 139 8.15 -2.69 -19.67
CA LYS A 139 9.50 -2.43 -20.16
C LYS A 139 10.46 -1.97 -19.08
N GLU A 140 9.96 -1.23 -18.09
CA GLU A 140 10.78 -0.64 -17.04
C GLU A 140 10.31 -1.14 -15.67
N ILE A 141 11.06 -2.09 -15.09
CA ILE A 141 10.78 -2.68 -13.78
C ILE A 141 11.98 -2.44 -12.88
N TYR A 142 11.71 -1.85 -11.71
CA TYR A 142 12.73 -1.57 -10.70
C TYR A 142 12.37 -2.29 -9.40
N THR A 143 13.16 -3.28 -9.04
CA THR A 143 13.03 -4.01 -7.78
C THR A 143 13.93 -3.38 -6.74
N VAL A 144 13.36 -2.98 -5.62
CA VAL A 144 14.08 -2.39 -4.49
C VAL A 144 14.07 -3.36 -3.32
N ARG A 145 15.24 -3.75 -2.80
CA ARG A 145 15.40 -4.66 -1.66
C ARG A 145 15.90 -3.90 -0.42
N PRO A 146 15.01 -3.16 0.27
CA PRO A 146 15.41 -2.45 1.49
C PRO A 146 15.73 -3.45 2.60
N ALA A 147 16.70 -3.08 3.42
CA ALA A 147 17.12 -3.83 4.59
C ALA A 147 16.32 -3.40 5.84
N GLY A 148 17.00 -3.08 6.94
CA GLY A 148 16.35 -2.45 8.08
C GLY A 148 15.94 -1.01 7.76
N ILE A 149 14.63 -0.73 7.83
CA ILE A 149 14.09 0.62 7.66
C ILE A 149 13.98 1.29 9.04
N ILE A 150 14.71 2.40 9.22
CA ILE A 150 14.54 3.27 10.38
C ILE A 150 13.48 4.32 10.07
N PHE A 151 12.39 4.29 10.82
CA PHE A 151 11.37 5.32 10.80
C PHE A 151 11.81 6.49 11.69
N THR A 152 11.76 7.71 11.14
CA THR A 152 12.05 8.95 11.89
C THR A 152 11.02 9.17 13.00
N GLU A 153 9.75 8.93 12.69
CA GLU A 153 8.64 8.92 13.64
C GLU A 153 8.11 7.49 13.80
N GLN A 154 7.99 7.03 15.04
CA GLN A 154 7.43 5.72 15.30
C GLN A 154 5.91 5.80 15.46
N PRO A 155 5.13 4.86 14.90
CA PRO A 155 3.71 4.76 15.20
C PRO A 155 3.52 4.62 16.71
N SER A 156 2.59 5.38 17.27
CA SER A 156 2.29 5.39 18.71
C SER A 156 1.85 4.01 19.23
N ASN A 157 1.38 3.13 18.35
CA ASN A 157 0.75 1.85 18.69
C ASN A 157 1.56 0.60 18.30
N LYS A 158 2.89 0.66 18.32
CA LYS A 158 3.72 -0.53 18.10
C LYS A 158 3.65 -1.52 19.27
N PRO A 159 3.56 -2.83 19.02
CA PRO A 159 3.74 -3.85 20.04
C PRO A 159 5.07 -3.65 20.78
N TRP A 160 5.08 -3.96 22.08
CA TRP A 160 6.24 -3.70 22.95
C TRP A 160 7.54 -4.33 22.44
N TYR A 161 7.47 -5.47 21.74
CA TYR A 161 8.63 -6.15 21.18
C TYR A 161 9.29 -5.34 20.05
N GLU A 162 8.54 -4.69 19.17
CA GLU A 162 9.12 -3.83 18.11
C GLU A 162 9.77 -2.57 18.70
N ARG A 163 9.22 -2.07 19.81
CA ARG A 163 9.76 -0.92 20.55
C ARG A 163 11.10 -1.27 21.20
N ALA A 164 11.27 -2.50 21.67
CA ALA A 164 12.53 -3.01 22.23
C ALA A 164 13.64 -3.21 21.18
N PHE A 165 13.29 -3.51 19.91
CA PHE A 165 14.27 -3.67 18.82
C PHE A 165 14.78 -2.33 18.23
N THR A 166 14.10 -1.21 18.48
CA THR A 166 14.51 0.10 17.96
C THR A 166 15.90 0.54 18.40
N PRO A 167 16.28 0.51 19.71
CA PRO A 167 17.62 0.90 20.11
C PRO A 167 18.70 0.00 19.49
N ALA A 168 18.41 -1.30 19.32
CA ALA A 168 19.32 -2.21 18.63
C ALA A 168 19.55 -1.79 17.16
N LEU A 169 18.51 -1.44 16.42
CA LEU A 169 18.62 -0.95 15.03
C LEU A 169 19.45 0.34 14.91
N ARG A 170 19.40 1.23 15.91
CA ARG A 170 20.25 2.44 15.95
C ARG A 170 21.73 2.11 16.18
N VAL A 171 22.03 1.11 17.01
CA VAL A 171 23.41 0.61 17.19
C VAL A 171 23.90 -0.10 15.93
N PHE A 172 23.05 -0.90 15.27
CA PHE A 172 23.36 -1.54 14.00
C PHE A 172 23.63 -0.54 12.86
N LYS A 173 23.00 0.65 12.86
CA LYS A 173 23.31 1.74 11.92
C LYS A 173 24.78 2.17 11.99
N VAL A 174 25.39 2.13 13.17
CA VAL A 174 26.80 2.52 13.39
C VAL A 174 27.75 1.38 13.00
N ILE A 175 27.37 0.14 13.26
CA ILE A 175 28.24 -1.03 13.07
C ILE A 175 28.23 -1.55 11.62
N LYS A 176 27.07 -1.59 10.96
CA LYS A 176 26.93 -1.96 9.54
C LYS A 176 26.01 -0.99 8.81
N PRO A 177 26.49 0.23 8.49
CA PRO A 177 25.68 1.25 7.82
C PRO A 177 25.08 0.76 6.48
N ALA A 178 25.77 -0.14 5.78
CA ALA A 178 25.30 -0.73 4.52
C ALA A 178 23.99 -1.53 4.65
N TRP A 179 23.54 -1.88 5.85
CA TRP A 179 22.37 -2.74 6.11
C TRP A 179 21.15 -1.97 6.63
N VAL A 180 21.23 -0.64 6.69
CA VAL A 180 20.17 0.19 7.26
C VAL A 180 19.93 1.43 6.38
N ILE A 181 18.66 1.74 6.13
CA ILE A 181 18.23 2.94 5.40
C ILE A 181 17.13 3.67 6.20
N THR A 182 17.10 4.99 6.10
CA THR A 182 16.00 5.78 6.69
C THR A 182 14.77 5.71 5.78
N ALA A 183 13.56 5.75 6.37
CA ALA A 183 12.33 5.79 5.58
C ALA A 183 12.29 6.99 4.61
N ILE A 184 12.79 8.15 5.06
CA ILE A 184 12.92 9.36 4.23
C ILE A 184 13.89 9.11 3.08
N GLY A 185 15.09 8.58 3.36
CA GLY A 185 16.07 8.27 2.32
C GLY A 185 15.52 7.31 1.29
N LEU A 186 14.90 6.21 1.73
CA LEU A 186 14.25 5.24 0.87
C LEU A 186 13.16 5.88 -0.01
N SER A 187 12.29 6.70 0.58
CA SER A 187 11.21 7.37 -0.17
C SER A 187 11.75 8.32 -1.25
N ARG A 188 12.80 9.09 -0.93
CA ARG A 188 13.43 10.02 -1.88
C ARG A 188 14.11 9.26 -3.02
N THR A 189 14.77 8.14 -2.73
CA THR A 189 15.37 7.28 -3.77
C THR A 189 14.30 6.67 -4.68
N ILE A 190 13.21 6.16 -4.11
CA ILE A 190 12.10 5.60 -4.90
C ILE A 190 11.48 6.66 -5.80
N LEU A 191 11.26 7.87 -5.29
CA LEU A 191 10.76 8.99 -6.11
C LEU A 191 11.74 9.42 -7.20
N TYR A 192 13.04 9.40 -6.91
CA TYR A 192 14.07 9.66 -7.92
C TYR A 192 14.02 8.63 -9.05
N LEU A 193 13.97 7.33 -8.72
CA LEU A 193 13.80 6.25 -9.71
C LEU A 193 12.49 6.41 -10.50
N ALA A 194 11.41 6.78 -9.81
CA ALA A 194 10.10 7.02 -10.40
C ALA A 194 10.07 8.22 -11.34
N LYS A 195 11.01 9.17 -11.24
CA LYS A 195 11.07 10.37 -12.08
C LYS A 195 12.07 10.23 -13.23
N ASN A 196 13.28 9.75 -12.93
CA ASN A 196 14.40 9.78 -13.86
C ASN A 196 14.67 8.43 -14.52
N GLY A 197 14.14 7.33 -13.96
CA GLY A 197 14.54 5.98 -14.35
C GLY A 197 15.99 5.69 -13.96
N HIS A 198 16.47 4.52 -14.36
CA HIS A 198 17.83 4.05 -14.13
C HIS A 198 18.16 2.87 -15.05
N HIS A 199 19.45 2.62 -15.30
CA HIS A 199 19.90 1.48 -16.12
C HIS A 199 19.84 0.14 -15.37
N ALA A 200 20.20 0.13 -14.08
CA ALA A 200 20.02 -1.04 -13.22
C ALA A 200 18.55 -1.24 -12.86
N THR A 201 18.12 -2.50 -12.80
CA THR A 201 16.74 -2.91 -12.50
C THR A 201 16.58 -3.49 -11.09
N LEU A 202 17.66 -3.88 -10.43
CA LEU A 202 17.67 -4.37 -9.05
C LEU A 202 18.53 -3.47 -8.18
N PHE A 203 17.97 -2.99 -7.07
CA PHE A 203 18.66 -2.12 -6.13
C PHE A 203 18.70 -2.76 -4.76
N GLU A 204 19.92 -3.06 -4.30
CA GLU A 204 20.17 -3.43 -2.92
C GLU A 204 20.37 -2.18 -2.06
N ASN A 205 20.45 -2.39 -0.75
CA ASN A 205 20.52 -1.30 0.21
C ASN A 205 21.79 -0.42 0.03
N GLN A 206 22.87 -0.96 -0.52
CA GLN A 206 24.07 -0.18 -0.85
C GLN A 206 23.84 0.74 -2.05
N ASP A 207 23.21 0.23 -3.11
CA ASP A 207 22.89 1.00 -4.31
C ASP A 207 21.96 2.17 -4.00
N LEU A 208 20.95 1.92 -3.16
CA LEU A 208 20.03 2.97 -2.71
C LEU A 208 20.76 4.10 -1.98
N ARG A 209 21.78 3.77 -1.18
CA ARG A 209 22.60 4.75 -0.47
C ARG A 209 23.51 5.52 -1.41
N ASN A 210 24.08 4.86 -2.42
CA ASN A 210 24.92 5.51 -3.42
C ASN A 210 24.10 6.54 -4.20
N ILE A 211 22.89 6.19 -4.64
CA ILE A 211 21.96 7.12 -5.31
C ILE A 211 21.67 8.34 -4.42
N ILE A 212 21.47 8.10 -3.11
CA ILE A 212 21.23 9.18 -2.16
C ILE A 212 22.43 10.13 -2.05
N SER A 213 23.64 9.59 -1.93
CA SER A 213 24.86 10.40 -1.79
C SER A 213 25.22 11.15 -3.07
N GLU A 214 25.09 10.52 -4.23
CA GLU A 214 25.45 11.10 -5.53
C GLU A 214 24.53 12.25 -5.93
N ASN A 215 23.25 12.17 -5.56
CA ASN A 215 22.24 13.14 -5.94
C ASN A 215 21.86 14.11 -4.81
N HIS A 216 22.64 14.14 -3.71
CA HIS A 216 22.41 14.99 -2.54
C HIS A 216 20.95 14.94 -2.00
N LEU A 217 20.31 13.77 -2.10
CA LEU A 217 18.89 13.60 -1.76
C LEU A 217 18.61 13.65 -0.26
N LEU A 218 19.54 14.07 0.59
CA LEU A 218 19.35 14.17 2.06
C LEU A 218 19.27 15.61 2.57
N GLU A 219 19.41 16.61 1.70
CA GLU A 219 19.19 18.02 2.07
C GLU A 219 17.69 18.39 2.11
#